data_AF-A0A560WTI3-F1
#
_entry.id   AF-A0A560WTI3-F1
#
_cell.length_a   1.000
_cell.length_b   1.000
_cell.length_c   1.000
_cell.angle_alpha   90.00
_cell.angle_beta   90.00
_cell.angle_gamma   90.00
#
_symmetry.space_group_name_H-M   'P 1'
#
loop_
_entity.id
_entity.type
_entity.pdbx_description
1 polymer ?
#
loop_
_entity_poly.entity_id
_entity_poly.type
_entity_poly.pdbx_seq_one_letter_code
_entity_poly.pdbx_strand_id
1 'polypeptide(L)'
;MLQCMVNVSLSSHREIWGLRLENRDLLADLGERSGDIALQCSETAGFLSELNLRIQQDSARLSDLHANMDTLAASQNESVAAAQELSLTARRAGRIIAEGHAAITLSLGEVAGLVEHVTGLEGHLRQFLSVIEAVGDISDELGTIARQTRLLGINAAIEAARGGEATQGFAVVADEIRRLAGQAGESAASVGDKLGLLDRDARRLIGGVEANIVRGRDVGTHIDRLRMSMAEIASLVTQFAERSDAIVTCTDEADSDVAALRQGLALFSQSASESATRVEVARGQLEGLEGMANAMLDTAAHGPGRTRNSRYIALAEEGADEVMAVIRQGIADNQLSRGDLFDTDYRRIEGTEPAQYQTRFTAFADALLRPTLDRRTGEDSAIVGCCLIDMNGYLPTHISTRSQPQRPGDPRWNMEHARNRQMFMDSQTRRALDGEGDFFLFTYRQDLGEGRYRALRSVFVPLVFEGRRWGLYEVGYLI
;
A
#
# COMPACT_ATOMS: atom_id res chain seq x y z
N MET A 1 91.18 27.11 33.33
CA MET A 1 90.71 26.00 32.44
C MET A 1 89.52 25.24 33.05
N LEU A 2 89.49 24.92 34.36
CA LEU A 2 88.33 24.27 35.00
C LEU A 2 87.01 25.07 34.91
N GLN A 3 87.05 26.40 34.95
CA GLN A 3 85.82 27.22 34.96
C GLN A 3 85.11 27.34 33.60
N CYS A 4 85.82 27.11 32.49
CA CYS A 4 85.21 27.05 31.14
C CYS A 4 84.56 25.68 30.86
N MET A 5 85.13 24.57 31.36
CA MET A 5 84.51 23.24 31.21
C MET A 5 83.20 23.09 32.02
N VAL A 6 83.11 23.74 33.19
CA VAL A 6 81.88 23.75 34.00
C VAL A 6 80.75 24.53 33.31
N ASN A 7 81.06 25.66 32.65
CA ASN A 7 80.04 26.47 31.96
C ASN A 7 79.51 25.83 30.67
N VAL A 8 80.35 25.12 29.90
CA VAL A 8 79.90 24.37 28.70
C VAL A 8 79.06 23.14 29.09
N SER A 9 79.38 22.49 30.22
CA SER A 9 78.56 21.39 30.76
C SER A 9 77.20 21.85 31.29
N LEU A 10 77.10 23.08 31.80
CA LEU A 10 75.85 23.66 32.32
C LEU A 10 74.93 24.20 31.20
N SER A 11 75.47 24.73 30.10
CA SER A 11 74.65 25.16 28.95
C SER A 11 74.07 23.97 28.18
N SER A 12 74.87 22.94 27.93
CA SER A 12 74.42 21.67 27.32
C SER A 12 73.41 20.92 28.19
N HIS A 13 73.59 20.96 29.53
CA HIS A 13 72.54 20.48 30.44
C HIS A 13 71.26 21.29 30.29
N ARG A 14 71.31 22.63 30.29
CA ARG A 14 70.09 23.45 30.14
C ARG A 14 69.35 23.23 28.82
N GLU A 15 70.05 23.01 27.71
CA GLU A 15 69.43 22.66 26.43
C GLU A 15 68.81 21.26 26.43
N ILE A 16 69.49 20.26 27.02
CA ILE A 16 68.95 18.90 27.17
C ILE A 16 67.73 18.89 28.12
N TRP A 17 67.76 19.70 29.18
CA TRP A 17 66.63 19.87 30.09
C TRP A 17 65.45 20.60 29.42
N GLY A 18 65.72 21.61 28.59
CA GLY A 18 64.71 22.30 27.78
C GLY A 18 64.03 21.37 26.77
N LEU A 19 64.82 20.60 26.00
CA LEU A 19 64.32 19.60 25.06
C LEU A 19 63.55 18.47 25.77
N ARG A 20 63.94 18.08 26.98
CA ARG A 20 63.19 17.09 27.79
C ARG A 20 61.86 17.63 28.33
N LEU A 21 61.79 18.91 28.67
CA LEU A 21 60.53 19.55 29.08
C LEU A 21 59.57 19.68 27.90
N GLU A 22 60.07 20.15 26.75
CA GLU A 22 59.29 20.31 25.53
C GLU A 22 58.74 18.97 25.01
N ASN A 23 59.54 17.90 25.04
CA ASN A 23 59.07 16.55 24.69
C ASN A 23 58.01 15.99 25.67
N ARG A 24 58.01 16.39 26.95
CA ARG A 24 56.99 15.94 27.91
C ARG A 24 55.65 16.62 27.64
N ASP A 25 55.66 17.91 27.32
CA ASP A 25 54.44 18.66 26.98
C ASP A 25 53.83 18.17 25.66
N LEU A 26 54.67 17.82 24.67
CA LEU A 26 54.24 17.23 23.41
C LEU A 26 53.57 15.85 23.58
N LEU A 27 54.10 14.99 24.45
CA LEU A 27 53.49 13.68 24.74
C LEU A 27 52.14 13.83 25.44
N ALA A 28 52.00 14.79 26.35
CA ALA A 28 50.74 15.07 27.01
C ALA A 28 49.67 15.59 26.02
N ASP A 29 50.04 16.54 25.14
CA ASP A 29 49.14 17.05 24.09
C ASP A 29 48.75 15.93 23.10
N LEU A 30 49.70 15.06 22.72
CA LEU A 30 49.44 13.90 21.87
C LEU A 30 48.42 12.94 22.50
N GLY A 31 48.56 12.65 23.80
CA GLY A 31 47.62 11.80 24.53
C GLY A 31 46.21 12.36 24.51
N GLU A 32 46.04 13.65 24.82
CA GLU A 32 44.71 14.30 24.81
C GLU A 32 44.07 14.29 23.42
N ARG A 33 44.82 14.70 22.39
CA ARG A 33 44.33 14.65 21.00
C ARG A 33 43.97 13.23 20.55
N SER A 34 44.72 12.23 21.02
CA SER A 34 44.41 10.83 20.72
C SER A 34 43.13 10.38 21.41
N GLY A 35 42.89 10.82 22.65
CA GLY A 35 41.60 10.62 23.32
C GLY A 35 40.43 11.24 22.55
N ASP A 36 40.59 12.47 22.05
CA ASP A 36 39.55 13.14 21.25
C ASP A 36 39.26 12.38 19.95
N ILE A 37 40.29 11.88 19.26
CA ILE A 37 40.14 11.05 18.05
C ILE A 37 39.39 9.75 18.37
N ALA A 38 39.72 9.07 19.47
CA ALA A 38 39.03 7.85 19.88
C ALA A 38 37.53 8.11 20.10
N LEU A 39 37.18 9.23 20.75
CA LEU A 39 35.79 9.61 20.99
C LEU A 39 35.05 9.91 19.68
N GLN A 40 35.66 10.66 18.75
CA GLN A 40 35.09 10.94 17.43
C GLN A 40 34.88 9.67 16.60
N CYS A 41 35.80 8.71 16.69
CA CYS A 41 35.66 7.42 16.02
C CYS A 41 34.44 6.65 16.55
N SER A 42 34.28 6.59 17.88
CA SER A 42 33.15 5.95 18.55
C SER A 42 31.80 6.61 18.19
N GLU A 43 31.78 7.95 18.09
CA GLU A 43 30.60 8.69 17.64
C GLU A 43 30.24 8.36 16.20
N THR A 44 31.23 8.37 15.31
CA THR A 44 31.05 8.06 13.88
C THR A 44 30.59 6.60 13.68
N ALA A 45 31.12 5.65 14.46
CA ALA A 45 30.69 4.26 14.44
C ALA A 45 29.21 4.10 14.84
N GLY A 46 28.74 4.92 15.79
CA GLY A 46 27.32 5.01 16.14
C GLY A 46 26.45 5.45 14.97
N PHE A 47 26.85 6.53 14.28
CA PHE A 47 26.13 7.01 13.09
C PHE A 47 26.11 5.95 11.96
N LEU A 48 27.22 5.25 11.74
CA LEU A 48 27.27 4.16 10.75
C LEU A 48 26.35 2.99 11.11
N SER A 49 26.21 2.67 12.39
CA SER A 49 25.29 1.60 12.85
C SER A 49 23.83 1.96 12.57
N GLU A 50 23.44 3.21 12.84
CA GLU A 50 22.11 3.71 12.50
C GLU A 50 21.87 3.70 10.98
N LEU A 51 22.87 4.14 10.21
CA LEU A 51 22.80 4.17 8.76
C LEU A 51 22.69 2.76 8.16
N ASN A 52 23.41 1.77 8.70
CA ASN A 52 23.26 0.37 8.31
C ASN A 52 21.83 -0.14 8.56
N LEU A 53 21.25 0.17 9.72
CA LEU A 53 19.87 -0.22 10.04
C LEU A 53 18.86 0.40 9.05
N ARG A 54 19.05 1.67 8.67
CA ARG A 54 18.24 2.33 7.63
C ARG A 54 18.38 1.64 6.27
N ILE A 55 19.60 1.28 5.86
CA ILE A 55 19.82 0.55 4.59
C ILE A 55 19.11 -0.81 4.57
N GLN A 56 19.14 -1.54 5.69
CA GLN A 56 18.43 -2.83 5.79
C GLN A 56 16.90 -2.64 5.67
N GLN A 57 16.35 -1.60 6.32
CA GLN A 57 14.94 -1.25 6.20
C GLN A 57 14.55 -0.87 4.76
N ASP A 58 15.38 -0.06 4.10
CA ASP A 58 15.15 0.32 2.70
C ASP A 58 15.25 -0.90 1.77
N SER A 59 16.18 -1.82 2.02
CA SER A 59 16.29 -3.08 1.26
C SER A 59 15.03 -3.94 1.35
N ALA A 60 14.43 -4.06 2.54
CA ALA A 60 13.17 -4.76 2.71
C ALA A 60 12.03 -4.08 1.93
N ARG A 61 11.92 -2.75 2.02
CA ARG A 61 10.91 -1.98 1.27
C ARG A 61 11.05 -2.12 -0.24
N LEU A 62 12.27 -2.23 -0.76
CA LEU A 62 12.50 -2.46 -2.19
C LEU A 62 12.01 -3.83 -2.64
N SER A 63 12.18 -4.86 -1.81
CA SER A 63 11.64 -6.20 -2.08
C SER A 63 10.11 -6.15 -2.19
N ASP A 64 9.45 -5.43 -1.30
CA ASP A 64 7.99 -5.25 -1.35
C ASP A 64 7.56 -4.47 -2.61
N LEU A 65 8.30 -3.43 -2.98
CA LEU A 65 8.05 -2.67 -4.22
C LEU A 65 8.21 -3.55 -5.46
N HIS A 66 9.21 -4.44 -5.50
CA HIS A 66 9.36 -5.39 -6.59
C HIS A 66 8.15 -6.33 -6.74
N ALA A 67 7.66 -6.90 -5.63
CA ALA A 67 6.46 -7.73 -5.65
C ALA A 67 5.21 -6.98 -6.12
N ASN A 68 5.08 -5.71 -5.71
CA ASN A 68 3.99 -4.84 -6.18
C ASN A 68 4.10 -4.56 -7.70
N MET A 69 5.31 -4.39 -8.24
CA MET A 69 5.51 -4.23 -9.70
C MET A 69 5.13 -5.49 -10.48
N ASP A 70 5.44 -6.68 -9.97
CA ASP A 70 5.01 -7.94 -10.60
C ASP A 70 3.48 -8.07 -10.62
N THR A 71 2.83 -7.69 -9.53
CA THR A 71 1.36 -7.70 -9.43
C THR A 71 0.73 -6.67 -10.39
N LEU A 72 1.33 -5.48 -10.49
CA LEU A 72 0.86 -4.43 -11.40
C LEU A 72 0.98 -4.86 -12.86
N ALA A 73 2.10 -5.47 -13.25
CA ALA A 73 2.29 -6.01 -14.61
C ALA A 73 1.27 -7.11 -14.94
N ALA A 74 0.93 -7.99 -13.98
CA ALA A 74 -0.11 -8.99 -14.19
C ALA A 74 -1.50 -8.34 -14.41
N SER A 75 -1.84 -7.32 -13.61
CA SER A 75 -3.10 -6.59 -13.74
C SER A 75 -3.20 -5.81 -15.06
N GLN A 76 -2.09 -5.27 -15.57
CA GLN A 76 -2.03 -4.64 -16.89
C GLN A 76 -2.32 -5.64 -18.00
N ASN A 77 -1.71 -6.83 -17.97
CA ASN A 77 -1.99 -7.89 -18.96
C ASN A 77 -3.48 -8.30 -18.97
N GLU A 78 -4.10 -8.43 -17.80
CA GLU A 78 -5.54 -8.70 -17.68
C GLU A 78 -6.39 -7.56 -18.26
N SER A 79 -5.99 -6.30 -18.01
CA SER A 79 -6.67 -5.12 -18.53
C SER A 79 -6.63 -5.05 -20.06
N VAL A 80 -5.47 -5.36 -20.67
CA VAL A 80 -5.34 -5.46 -22.13
C VAL A 80 -6.26 -6.54 -22.69
N ALA A 81 -6.24 -7.74 -22.10
CA ALA A 81 -7.09 -8.85 -22.55
C ALA A 81 -8.58 -8.48 -22.49
N ALA A 82 -9.03 -7.87 -21.38
CA ALA A 82 -10.40 -7.41 -21.22
C ALA A 82 -10.78 -6.32 -22.24
N ALA A 83 -9.89 -5.36 -22.49
CA ALA A 83 -10.13 -4.30 -23.48
C ALA A 83 -10.22 -4.85 -24.92
N GLN A 84 -9.40 -5.85 -25.26
CA GLN A 84 -9.48 -6.53 -26.55
C GLN A 84 -10.80 -7.30 -26.70
N GLU A 85 -11.25 -8.00 -25.66
CA GLU A 85 -12.55 -8.70 -25.66
C GLU A 85 -13.73 -7.72 -25.81
N LEU A 86 -13.67 -6.57 -25.12
CA LEU A 86 -14.66 -5.50 -25.28
C LEU A 86 -14.70 -4.95 -26.70
N SER A 87 -13.54 -4.75 -27.34
CA SER A 87 -13.46 -4.30 -28.73
C SER A 87 -14.09 -5.30 -29.70
N LEU A 88 -13.84 -6.61 -29.51
CA LEU A 88 -14.47 -7.67 -30.31
C LEU A 88 -16.00 -7.70 -30.10
N THR A 89 -16.45 -7.55 -28.85
CA THR A 89 -17.87 -7.53 -28.50
C THR A 89 -18.57 -6.31 -29.10
N ALA A 90 -17.94 -5.13 -29.05
CA ALA A 90 -18.45 -3.92 -29.67
C ALA A 90 -18.57 -4.06 -31.19
N ARG A 91 -17.56 -4.64 -31.88
CA ARG A 91 -17.65 -4.93 -33.32
C ARG A 91 -18.82 -5.86 -33.65
N ARG A 92 -19.02 -6.91 -32.84
CA ARG A 92 -20.14 -7.85 -33.02
C ARG A 92 -21.49 -7.16 -32.80
N ALA A 93 -21.61 -6.33 -31.76
CA ALA A 93 -22.81 -5.54 -31.49
C ALA A 93 -23.10 -4.58 -32.66
N GLY A 94 -22.07 -3.91 -33.19
CA GLY A 94 -22.20 -3.01 -34.35
C GLY A 94 -22.79 -3.72 -35.57
N ARG A 95 -22.36 -4.96 -35.86
CA ARG A 95 -22.95 -5.77 -36.94
C ARG A 95 -24.43 -6.09 -36.69
N ILE A 96 -24.78 -6.51 -35.47
CA ILE A 96 -26.16 -6.84 -35.10
C ILE A 96 -27.06 -5.60 -35.23
N ILE A 97 -26.58 -4.43 -34.84
CA ILE A 97 -27.33 -3.17 -34.95
C ILE A 97 -27.52 -2.77 -36.41
N ALA A 98 -26.49 -2.94 -37.26
CA ALA A 98 -26.61 -2.69 -38.69
C ALA A 98 -27.66 -3.60 -39.36
N GLU A 99 -27.66 -4.90 -39.00
CA GLU A 99 -28.68 -5.86 -39.45
C GLU A 99 -30.07 -5.48 -38.95
N GLY A 100 -30.21 -5.10 -37.67
CA GLY A 100 -31.45 -4.64 -37.08
C GLY A 100 -31.99 -3.37 -37.74
N HIS A 101 -31.13 -2.40 -38.04
CA HIS A 101 -31.51 -1.19 -38.76
C HIS A 101 -32.01 -1.52 -40.17
N ALA A 102 -31.37 -2.45 -40.90
CA ALA A 102 -31.85 -2.87 -42.21
C ALA A 102 -33.24 -3.51 -42.14
N ALA A 103 -33.49 -4.38 -41.15
CA ALA A 103 -34.79 -5.01 -40.92
C ALA A 103 -35.89 -3.99 -40.56
N ILE A 104 -35.58 -2.99 -39.74
CA ILE A 104 -36.49 -1.89 -39.38
C ILE A 104 -36.88 -1.08 -40.63
N THR A 105 -35.90 -0.72 -41.48
CA THR A 105 -36.16 0.02 -42.72
C THR A 105 -37.09 -0.76 -43.65
N LEU A 106 -36.86 -2.07 -43.81
CA LEU A 106 -37.73 -2.94 -44.60
C LEU A 106 -39.15 -2.99 -44.03
N SER A 107 -39.28 -3.19 -42.71
CA SER A 107 -40.58 -3.24 -42.02
C SER A 107 -41.37 -1.94 -42.17
N LEU A 108 -40.70 -0.78 -42.10
CA LEU A 108 -41.35 0.51 -42.32
C LEU A 108 -41.88 0.63 -43.75
N GLY A 109 -41.11 0.17 -44.74
CA GLY A 109 -41.54 0.12 -46.14
C GLY A 109 -42.76 -0.79 -46.35
N GLU A 110 -42.78 -1.98 -45.72
CA GLU A 110 -43.91 -2.91 -45.79
C GLU A 110 -45.18 -2.32 -45.16
N VAL A 111 -45.05 -1.65 -44.00
CA VAL A 111 -46.19 -0.99 -43.33
C VAL A 111 -46.72 0.18 -44.17
N ALA A 112 -45.83 0.99 -44.75
CA ALA A 112 -46.23 2.07 -45.65
C ALA A 112 -46.99 1.53 -46.88
N GLY A 113 -46.48 0.47 -47.51
CA GLY A 113 -47.14 -0.19 -48.64
C GLY A 113 -48.48 -0.82 -48.25
N LEU A 114 -48.62 -1.36 -47.04
CA LEU A 114 -49.89 -1.87 -46.52
C LEU A 114 -50.93 -0.76 -46.34
N VAL A 115 -50.53 0.38 -45.74
CA VAL A 115 -51.41 1.53 -45.57
C VAL A 115 -51.90 2.07 -46.92
N GLU A 116 -51.01 2.13 -47.92
CA GLU A 116 -51.37 2.53 -49.29
C GLU A 116 -52.39 1.56 -49.92
N HIS A 117 -52.16 0.25 -49.84
CA HIS A 117 -53.10 -0.75 -50.36
C HIS A 117 -54.48 -0.67 -49.68
N VAL A 118 -54.51 -0.50 -48.36
CA VAL A 118 -55.76 -0.40 -47.58
C VAL A 118 -56.50 0.90 -47.92
N THR A 119 -55.79 2.01 -48.14
CA THR A 119 -56.37 3.27 -48.62
C THR A 119 -56.95 3.11 -50.03
N GLY A 120 -56.28 2.36 -50.91
CA GLY A 120 -56.82 2.01 -52.23
C GLY A 120 -58.11 1.20 -52.15
N LEU A 121 -58.21 0.25 -51.19
CA LEU A 121 -59.43 -0.53 -50.96
C LEU A 121 -60.60 0.35 -50.50
N GLU A 122 -60.34 1.35 -49.64
CA GLU A 122 -61.33 2.35 -49.24
C GLU A 122 -61.93 3.06 -50.46
N GLY A 123 -61.08 3.47 -51.41
CA GLY A 123 -61.49 4.11 -52.66
C GLY A 123 -62.40 3.20 -53.50
N HIS A 124 -62.02 1.94 -53.69
CA HIS A 124 -62.85 0.96 -54.40
C HIS A 124 -64.20 0.70 -53.72
N LEU A 125 -64.24 0.63 -52.38
CA LEU A 125 -65.49 0.45 -51.63
C LEU A 125 -66.43 1.66 -51.76
N ARG A 126 -65.89 2.89 -51.77
CA ARG A 126 -66.69 4.09 -52.04
C ARG A 126 -67.26 4.09 -53.45
N GLN A 127 -66.47 3.69 -54.45
CA GLN A 127 -66.97 3.53 -55.81
C GLN A 127 -68.06 2.46 -55.90
N PHE A 128 -67.90 1.34 -55.18
CA PHE A 128 -68.90 0.28 -55.09
C PHE A 128 -70.22 0.77 -54.48
N LEU A 129 -70.17 1.59 -53.42
CA LEU A 129 -71.37 2.23 -52.84
C LEU A 129 -72.10 3.11 -53.86
N SER A 130 -71.38 3.90 -54.65
CA SER A 130 -71.99 4.72 -55.71
C SER A 130 -72.70 3.88 -56.78
N VAL A 131 -72.17 2.70 -57.10
CA VAL A 131 -72.82 1.74 -58.01
C VAL A 131 -74.09 1.15 -57.38
N ILE A 132 -74.05 0.80 -56.09
CA ILE A 132 -75.23 0.31 -55.35
C ILE A 132 -76.34 1.35 -55.36
N GLU A 133 -76.03 2.62 -55.11
CA GLU A 133 -76.99 3.74 -55.15
C GLU A 133 -77.64 3.85 -56.54
N ALA A 134 -76.83 3.87 -57.61
CA ALA A 134 -77.34 3.95 -58.98
C ALA A 134 -78.24 2.76 -59.36
N VAL A 135 -77.91 1.54 -58.92
CA VAL A 135 -78.76 0.35 -59.15
C VAL A 135 -80.02 0.42 -58.29
N GLY A 136 -79.94 0.99 -57.09
CA GLY A 136 -81.09 1.27 -56.21
C GLY A 136 -82.10 2.18 -56.88
N ASP A 137 -81.64 3.30 -57.43
CA ASP A 137 -82.48 4.26 -58.15
C ASP A 137 -83.24 3.60 -59.33
N ILE A 138 -82.54 2.75 -60.10
CA ILE A 138 -83.15 1.98 -61.20
C ILE A 138 -84.19 0.98 -60.65
N SER A 139 -83.91 0.30 -59.53
CA SER A 139 -84.83 -0.65 -58.93
C SER A 139 -86.11 0.04 -58.42
N ASP A 140 -86.00 1.23 -57.85
CA ASP A 140 -87.13 2.04 -57.41
C ASP A 140 -87.97 2.57 -58.59
N GLU A 141 -87.31 2.96 -59.68
CA GLU A 141 -87.97 3.33 -60.94
C GLU A 141 -88.73 2.13 -61.52
N LEU A 142 -88.11 0.95 -61.61
CA LEU A 142 -88.75 -0.29 -62.06
C LEU A 142 -89.94 -0.67 -61.16
N GLY A 143 -89.81 -0.49 -59.84
CA GLY A 143 -90.91 -0.69 -58.91
C GLY A 143 -92.08 0.28 -59.18
N THR A 144 -91.78 1.53 -59.55
CA THR A 144 -92.78 2.53 -59.94
C THR A 144 -93.47 2.17 -61.24
N ILE A 145 -92.70 1.77 -62.26
CA ILE A 145 -93.23 1.29 -63.54
C ILE A 145 -94.12 0.07 -63.30
N ALA A 146 -93.67 -0.91 -62.53
CA ALA A 146 -94.45 -2.10 -62.19
C ALA A 146 -95.78 -1.75 -61.50
N ARG A 147 -95.79 -0.78 -60.57
CA ARG A 147 -97.03 -0.27 -59.95
C ARG A 147 -97.95 0.39 -60.97
N GLN A 148 -97.42 1.23 -61.86
CA GLN A 148 -98.19 1.88 -62.93
C GLN A 148 -98.75 0.85 -63.93
N THR A 149 -97.96 -0.12 -64.37
CA THR A 149 -98.39 -1.22 -65.24
C THR A 149 -99.45 -2.08 -64.58
N ARG A 150 -99.34 -2.34 -63.27
CA ARG A 150 -100.35 -3.07 -62.51
C ARG A 150 -101.68 -2.30 -62.45
N LEU A 151 -101.64 -0.98 -62.27
CA LEU A 151 -102.83 -0.12 -62.32
C LEU A 151 -103.46 -0.08 -63.72
N LEU A 152 -102.64 0.00 -64.78
CA LEU A 152 -103.08 -0.13 -66.17
C LEU A 152 -103.76 -1.48 -66.42
N GLY A 153 -103.17 -2.58 -65.94
CA GLY A 153 -103.76 -3.92 -66.02
C GLY A 153 -105.09 -4.02 -65.28
N ILE A 154 -105.21 -3.42 -64.09
CA ILE A 154 -106.48 -3.35 -63.35
C ILE A 154 -107.53 -2.56 -64.14
N ASN A 155 -107.19 -1.38 -64.67
CA ASN A 155 -108.11 -0.57 -65.46
C ASN A 155 -108.56 -1.31 -66.73
N ALA A 156 -107.65 -2.02 -67.40
CA ALA A 156 -107.95 -2.84 -68.56
C ALA A 156 -108.85 -4.04 -68.22
N ALA A 157 -108.62 -4.69 -67.07
CA ALA A 157 -109.45 -5.80 -66.60
C ALA A 157 -110.88 -5.34 -66.25
N ILE A 158 -111.02 -4.15 -65.64
CA ILE A 158 -112.33 -3.54 -65.36
C ILE A 158 -113.09 -3.25 -66.66
N GLU A 159 -112.43 -2.66 -67.66
CA GLU A 159 -113.06 -2.33 -68.93
C GLU A 159 -113.39 -3.59 -69.75
N ALA A 160 -112.54 -4.63 -69.70
CA ALA A 160 -112.81 -5.94 -70.30
C ALA A 160 -114.00 -6.67 -69.63
N ALA A 161 -114.23 -6.46 -68.33
CA ALA A 161 -115.41 -6.97 -67.62
C ALA A 161 -116.70 -6.22 -67.99
N ARG A 162 -116.61 -4.93 -68.38
CA ARG A 162 -117.75 -4.13 -68.85
C ARG A 162 -118.24 -4.53 -70.25
N GLY A 163 -117.37 -5.04 -71.11
CA GLY A 163 -117.68 -5.40 -72.50
C GLY A 163 -118.45 -6.72 -72.72
N GLY A 164 -118.69 -7.52 -71.66
CA GLY A 164 -119.44 -8.79 -71.75
C GLY A 164 -118.69 -9.90 -72.50
N GLU A 165 -119.41 -10.78 -73.22
CA GLU A 165 -118.82 -11.96 -73.90
C GLU A 165 -117.80 -11.60 -74.99
N ALA A 166 -117.89 -10.41 -75.60
CA ALA A 166 -117.03 -9.99 -76.71
C ALA A 166 -115.59 -9.65 -76.28
N THR A 167 -115.33 -9.45 -74.98
CA THR A 167 -114.05 -8.97 -74.44
C THR A 167 -113.33 -9.99 -73.55
N GLN A 168 -113.77 -11.25 -73.52
CA GLN A 168 -113.19 -12.29 -72.66
C GLN A 168 -111.69 -12.52 -72.91
N GLY A 169 -111.23 -12.47 -74.17
CA GLY A 169 -109.80 -12.61 -74.50
C GLY A 169 -108.95 -11.47 -73.93
N PHE A 170 -109.48 -10.25 -73.85
CA PHE A 170 -108.79 -9.10 -73.26
C PHE A 170 -108.72 -9.16 -71.74
N ALA A 171 -109.72 -9.75 -71.08
CA ALA A 171 -109.71 -9.94 -69.62
C ALA A 171 -108.56 -10.85 -69.18
N VAL A 172 -108.30 -11.95 -69.92
CA VAL A 172 -107.18 -12.87 -69.64
C VAL A 172 -105.82 -12.16 -69.80
N VAL A 173 -105.66 -11.37 -70.85
CA VAL A 173 -104.43 -10.59 -71.09
C VAL A 173 -104.23 -9.53 -69.99
N ALA A 174 -105.29 -8.85 -69.55
CA ALA A 174 -105.21 -7.84 -68.49
C ALA A 174 -104.83 -8.44 -67.13
N ASP A 175 -105.36 -9.63 -66.79
CA ASP A 175 -104.97 -10.35 -65.58
C ASP A 175 -103.52 -10.86 -65.65
N GLU A 176 -103.05 -11.30 -66.82
CA GLU A 176 -101.65 -11.70 -67.00
C GLU A 176 -100.69 -10.50 -66.90
N ILE A 177 -101.05 -9.34 -67.46
CA ILE A 177 -100.31 -8.08 -67.27
C ILE A 177 -100.25 -7.70 -65.78
N ARG A 178 -101.38 -7.82 -65.06
CA ARG A 178 -101.46 -7.53 -63.62
C ARG A 178 -100.54 -8.47 -62.83
N ARG A 179 -100.53 -9.76 -63.17
CA ARG A 179 -99.70 -10.79 -62.54
C ARG A 179 -98.21 -10.52 -62.77
N LEU A 180 -97.81 -10.29 -64.02
CA LEU A 180 -96.42 -9.99 -64.39
C LEU A 180 -95.93 -8.68 -63.76
N ALA A 181 -96.76 -7.63 -63.74
CA ALA A 181 -96.44 -6.37 -63.07
C ALA A 181 -96.32 -6.54 -61.54
N GLY A 182 -97.14 -7.40 -60.93
CA GLY A 182 -96.99 -7.79 -59.53
C GLY A 182 -95.65 -8.48 -59.25
N GLN A 183 -95.30 -9.48 -60.05
CA GLN A 183 -94.02 -10.19 -59.95
C GLN A 183 -92.81 -9.28 -60.19
N ALA A 184 -92.91 -8.35 -61.14
CA ALA A 184 -91.87 -7.35 -61.39
C ALA A 184 -91.70 -6.40 -60.20
N GLY A 185 -92.79 -5.95 -59.58
CA GLY A 185 -92.76 -5.12 -58.37
C GLY A 185 -92.17 -5.85 -57.17
N GLU A 186 -92.52 -7.12 -56.95
CA GLU A 186 -91.94 -7.96 -55.89
C GLU A 186 -90.44 -8.22 -56.14
N SER A 187 -90.04 -8.43 -57.40
CA SER A 187 -88.64 -8.60 -57.77
C SER A 187 -87.84 -7.32 -57.52
N ALA A 188 -88.38 -6.15 -57.90
CA ALA A 188 -87.77 -4.85 -57.65
C ALA A 188 -87.62 -4.57 -56.14
N ALA A 189 -88.63 -4.91 -55.34
CA ALA A 189 -88.54 -4.81 -53.88
C ALA A 189 -87.46 -5.74 -53.29
N SER A 190 -87.39 -6.98 -53.76
CA SER A 190 -86.35 -7.93 -53.33
C SER A 190 -84.94 -7.48 -53.70
N VAL A 191 -84.77 -6.85 -54.86
CA VAL A 191 -83.50 -6.22 -55.26
C VAL A 191 -83.16 -5.07 -54.31
N GLY A 192 -84.12 -4.19 -54.00
CA GLY A 192 -83.94 -3.10 -53.03
C GLY A 192 -83.47 -3.58 -51.65
N ASP A 193 -84.10 -4.63 -51.11
CA ASP A 193 -83.70 -5.22 -49.82
C ASP A 193 -82.26 -5.74 -49.83
N LYS A 194 -81.85 -6.41 -50.93
CA LYS A 194 -80.49 -6.93 -51.10
C LYS A 194 -79.46 -5.80 -51.27
N LEU A 195 -79.79 -4.74 -51.99
CA LEU A 195 -78.95 -3.55 -52.12
C LEU A 195 -78.77 -2.85 -50.76
N GLY A 196 -79.83 -2.77 -49.94
CA GLY A 196 -79.74 -2.25 -48.58
C GLY A 196 -78.85 -3.08 -47.66
N LEU A 197 -78.80 -4.40 -47.85
CA LEU A 197 -77.82 -5.27 -47.15
C LEU A 197 -76.39 -4.97 -47.61
N LEU A 198 -76.17 -4.87 -48.93
CA LEU A 198 -74.85 -4.57 -49.51
C LEU A 198 -74.32 -3.19 -49.10
N ASP A 199 -75.17 -2.16 -49.04
CA ASP A 199 -74.80 -0.81 -48.54
C ASP A 199 -74.31 -0.88 -47.09
N ARG A 200 -75.06 -1.56 -46.21
CA ARG A 200 -74.67 -1.72 -44.80
C ARG A 200 -73.35 -2.46 -44.66
N ASP A 201 -73.15 -3.55 -45.40
CA ASP A 201 -71.91 -4.30 -45.36
C ASP A 201 -70.72 -3.50 -45.90
N ALA A 202 -70.90 -2.75 -47.00
CA ALA A 202 -69.87 -1.88 -47.55
C ALA A 202 -69.49 -0.76 -46.57
N ARG A 203 -70.46 -0.10 -45.93
CA ARG A 203 -70.19 0.92 -44.89
C ARG A 203 -69.45 0.33 -43.68
N ARG A 204 -69.80 -0.89 -43.25
CA ARG A 204 -69.09 -1.59 -42.18
C ARG A 204 -67.64 -1.91 -42.57
N LEU A 205 -67.41 -2.34 -43.82
CA LEU A 205 -66.06 -2.57 -44.35
C LEU A 205 -65.23 -1.29 -44.40
N ILE A 206 -65.82 -0.16 -44.83
CA ILE A 206 -65.15 1.15 -44.82
C ILE A 206 -64.70 1.53 -43.40
N GLY A 207 -65.56 1.39 -42.39
CA GLY A 207 -65.17 1.67 -41.00
C GLY A 207 -64.02 0.76 -40.50
N GLY A 208 -63.99 -0.51 -40.93
CA GLY A 208 -62.89 -1.42 -40.64
C GLY A 208 -61.57 -1.04 -41.35
N VAL A 209 -61.67 -0.56 -42.59
CA VAL A 209 -60.55 -0.06 -43.39
C VAL A 209 -59.97 1.21 -42.77
N GLU A 210 -60.79 2.18 -42.40
CA GLU A 210 -60.36 3.41 -41.72
C GLU A 210 -59.64 3.09 -40.40
N ALA A 211 -60.18 2.16 -39.60
CA ALA A 211 -59.53 1.71 -38.37
C ALA A 211 -58.15 1.05 -38.64
N ASN A 212 -58.03 0.28 -39.72
CA ASN A 212 -56.75 -0.33 -40.11
C ASN A 212 -55.73 0.69 -40.61
N ILE A 213 -56.15 1.77 -41.30
CA ILE A 213 -55.27 2.87 -41.70
C ILE A 213 -54.68 3.56 -40.46
N VAL A 214 -55.50 3.86 -39.46
CA VAL A 214 -55.03 4.44 -38.19
C VAL A 214 -54.02 3.52 -37.50
N ARG A 215 -54.35 2.23 -37.37
CA ARG A 215 -53.43 1.24 -36.79
C ARG A 215 -52.10 1.14 -37.55
N GLY A 216 -52.14 1.14 -38.88
CA GLY A 216 -50.94 1.11 -39.71
C GLY A 216 -50.03 2.33 -39.49
N ARG A 217 -50.62 3.53 -39.37
CA ARG A 217 -49.87 4.74 -39.01
C ARG A 217 -49.25 4.64 -37.62
N ASP A 218 -50.00 4.16 -36.63
CA ASP A 218 -49.49 3.98 -35.26
C ASP A 218 -48.31 3.01 -35.23
N VAL A 219 -48.40 1.88 -35.93
CA VAL A 219 -47.27 0.93 -36.09
C VAL A 219 -46.07 1.62 -36.74
N GLY A 220 -46.28 2.44 -37.78
CA GLY A 220 -45.23 3.25 -38.39
C GLY A 220 -44.49 4.13 -37.38
N THR A 221 -45.21 4.84 -36.50
CA THR A 221 -44.58 5.66 -35.45
C THR A 221 -43.76 4.84 -34.45
N HIS A 222 -44.18 3.59 -34.17
CA HIS A 222 -43.45 2.71 -33.25
C HIS A 222 -42.16 2.20 -33.88
N ILE A 223 -42.20 1.85 -35.17
CA ILE A 223 -41.02 1.48 -35.95
C ILE A 223 -40.03 2.64 -36.05
N ASP A 224 -40.51 3.87 -36.23
CA ASP A 224 -39.65 5.06 -36.22
C ASP A 224 -38.96 5.30 -34.86
N ARG A 225 -39.66 5.07 -33.74
CA ARG A 225 -39.03 5.11 -32.41
C ARG A 225 -37.95 4.02 -32.26
N LEU A 226 -38.23 2.80 -32.72
CA LEU A 226 -37.23 1.72 -32.74
C LEU A 226 -35.99 2.08 -33.56
N ARG A 227 -36.18 2.74 -34.71
CA ARG A 227 -35.09 3.26 -35.56
C ARG A 227 -34.20 4.24 -34.80
N MET A 228 -34.81 5.20 -34.09
CA MET A 228 -34.10 6.18 -33.27
C MET A 228 -33.31 5.50 -32.14
N SER A 229 -33.92 4.57 -31.40
CA SER A 229 -33.23 3.82 -30.36
C SER A 229 -32.07 2.97 -30.88
N MET A 230 -32.20 2.36 -32.07
CA MET A 230 -31.09 1.64 -32.72
C MET A 230 -29.93 2.58 -33.07
N ALA A 231 -30.21 3.80 -33.53
CA ALA A 231 -29.18 4.78 -33.82
C ALA A 231 -28.43 5.23 -32.55
N GLU A 232 -29.15 5.41 -31.43
CA GLU A 232 -28.53 5.69 -30.13
C GLU A 232 -27.63 4.53 -29.66
N ILE A 233 -28.11 3.30 -29.77
CA ILE A 233 -27.32 2.11 -29.40
C ILE A 233 -26.08 1.98 -30.30
N ALA A 234 -26.19 2.27 -31.61
CA ALA A 234 -25.04 2.29 -32.52
C ALA A 234 -23.97 3.29 -32.06
N SER A 235 -24.38 4.50 -31.68
CA SER A 235 -23.49 5.53 -31.15
C SER A 235 -22.77 5.08 -29.88
N LEU A 236 -23.49 4.45 -28.94
CA LEU A 236 -22.91 3.90 -27.71
C LEU A 236 -21.88 2.80 -28.01
N VAL A 237 -22.18 1.92 -28.96
CA VAL A 237 -21.26 0.84 -29.37
C VAL A 237 -19.97 1.39 -29.99
N THR A 238 -20.06 2.42 -30.82
CA THR A 238 -18.87 3.11 -31.36
C THR A 238 -18.02 3.71 -30.24
N GLN A 239 -18.66 4.41 -29.28
CA GLN A 239 -17.96 4.97 -28.13
C GLN A 239 -17.30 3.89 -27.25
N PHE A 240 -17.94 2.73 -27.09
CA PHE A 240 -17.33 1.60 -26.39
C PHE A 240 -16.09 1.07 -27.11
N ALA A 241 -16.12 0.96 -28.45
CA ALA A 241 -14.98 0.52 -29.23
C ALA A 241 -13.79 1.50 -29.11
N GLU A 242 -14.06 2.81 -29.24
CA GLU A 242 -13.04 3.87 -29.08
C GLU A 242 -12.43 3.86 -27.68
N ARG A 243 -13.25 3.74 -26.63
CA ARG A 243 -12.76 3.65 -25.25
C ARG A 243 -11.94 2.40 -24.99
N SER A 244 -12.31 1.28 -25.61
CA SER A 244 -11.54 0.03 -25.49
C SER A 244 -10.14 0.17 -26.10
N ASP A 245 -10.04 0.84 -27.25
CA ASP A 245 -8.76 1.13 -27.91
C ASP A 245 -7.88 2.08 -27.08
N ALA A 246 -8.51 3.11 -26.48
CA ALA A 246 -7.83 4.02 -25.56
C ALA A 246 -7.30 3.30 -24.30
N ILE A 247 -8.03 2.33 -23.76
CA ILE A 247 -7.56 1.50 -22.64
C ILE A 247 -6.32 0.69 -23.03
N VAL A 248 -6.31 0.08 -24.21
CA VAL A 248 -5.12 -0.66 -24.70
C VAL A 248 -3.92 0.26 -24.78
N THR A 249 -4.07 1.43 -25.43
CA THR A 249 -2.97 2.41 -25.57
C THR A 249 -2.45 2.90 -24.21
N CYS A 250 -3.34 3.25 -23.29
CA CYS A 250 -2.96 3.68 -21.94
C CYS A 250 -2.26 2.57 -21.16
N THR A 251 -2.65 1.32 -21.37
CA THR A 251 -2.02 0.17 -20.70
C THR A 251 -0.64 -0.12 -21.27
N ASP A 252 -0.42 0.04 -22.58
CA ASP A 252 0.90 -0.08 -23.21
C ASP A 252 1.88 0.97 -22.68
N GLU A 253 1.43 2.23 -22.52
CA GLU A 253 2.23 3.29 -21.89
C GLU A 253 2.56 2.94 -20.43
N ALA A 254 1.57 2.45 -19.69
CA ALA A 254 1.76 2.05 -18.30
C ALA A 254 2.70 0.84 -18.15
N ASP A 255 2.73 -0.10 -19.11
CA ASP A 255 3.66 -1.24 -19.11
C ASP A 255 5.12 -0.76 -19.30
N SER A 256 5.33 0.22 -20.19
CA SER A 256 6.62 0.89 -20.34
C SER A 256 7.08 1.58 -19.04
N ASP A 257 6.18 2.28 -18.35
CA ASP A 257 6.47 2.92 -17.07
C ASP A 257 6.80 1.89 -15.97
N VAL A 258 6.06 0.78 -15.91
CA VAL A 258 6.35 -0.33 -14.98
C VAL A 258 7.71 -0.94 -15.27
N ALA A 259 8.06 -1.16 -16.54
CA ALA A 259 9.38 -1.66 -16.92
C ALA A 259 10.50 -0.70 -16.49
N ALA A 260 10.33 0.61 -16.70
CA ALA A 260 11.28 1.63 -16.26
C ALA A 260 11.44 1.66 -14.73
N LEU A 261 10.33 1.57 -13.99
CA LEU A 261 10.34 1.50 -12.52
C LEU A 261 11.05 0.24 -12.02
N ARG A 262 10.79 -0.93 -12.63
CA ARG A 262 11.50 -2.18 -12.29
C ARG A 262 13.00 -2.05 -12.46
N GLN A 263 13.45 -1.42 -13.55
CA GLN A 263 14.87 -1.15 -13.76
C GLN A 263 15.43 -0.20 -12.70
N GLY A 264 14.71 0.88 -12.37
CA GLY A 264 15.10 1.82 -11.32
C GLY A 264 15.23 1.16 -9.95
N LEU A 265 14.28 0.28 -9.59
CA LEU A 265 14.33 -0.48 -8.34
C LEU A 265 15.52 -1.44 -8.29
N ALA A 266 15.85 -2.12 -9.39
CA ALA A 266 17.01 -3.00 -9.47
C ALA A 266 18.32 -2.22 -9.24
N LEU A 267 18.47 -1.04 -9.87
CA LEU A 267 19.61 -0.16 -9.65
C LEU A 267 19.70 0.34 -8.21
N PHE A 268 18.55 0.70 -7.61
CA PHE A 268 18.51 1.16 -6.23
C PHE A 268 18.84 0.03 -5.24
N SER A 269 18.38 -1.20 -5.49
CA SER A 269 18.74 -2.39 -4.71
C SER A 269 20.25 -2.67 -4.75
N GLN A 270 20.85 -2.58 -5.94
CA GLN A 270 22.31 -2.69 -6.07
C GLN A 270 23.02 -1.59 -5.27
N SER A 271 22.58 -0.33 -5.39
CA SER A 271 23.13 0.80 -4.63
C SER A 271 23.02 0.62 -3.12
N ALA A 272 21.89 0.09 -2.62
CA ALA A 272 21.69 -0.22 -1.22
C ALA A 272 22.67 -1.31 -0.73
N SER A 273 22.86 -2.38 -1.51
CA SER A 273 23.83 -3.44 -1.19
C SER A 273 25.28 -2.93 -1.17
N GLU A 274 25.64 -2.09 -2.14
CA GLU A 274 26.96 -1.44 -2.17
C GLU A 274 27.15 -0.53 -0.96
N SER A 275 26.11 0.24 -0.59
CA SER A 275 26.14 1.12 0.57
C SER A 275 26.33 0.34 1.87
N ALA A 276 25.60 -0.77 2.05
CA ALA A 276 25.77 -1.65 3.22
C ALA A 276 27.22 -2.15 3.33
N THR A 277 27.81 -2.58 2.21
CA THR A 277 29.19 -3.05 2.16
C THR A 277 30.18 -1.93 2.53
N ARG A 278 29.98 -0.71 2.01
CA ARG A 278 30.85 0.44 2.32
C ARG A 278 30.75 0.85 3.78
N VAL A 279 29.57 0.79 4.37
CA VAL A 279 29.34 1.09 5.78
C VAL A 279 30.05 0.10 6.68
N GLU A 280 30.00 -1.19 6.35
CA GLU A 280 30.70 -2.22 7.10
C GLU A 280 32.23 -2.06 7.04
N VAL A 281 32.77 -1.73 5.85
CA VAL A 281 34.19 -1.40 5.69
C VAL A 281 34.58 -0.16 6.51
N ALA A 282 33.78 0.91 6.45
CA ALA A 282 34.03 2.13 7.20
C ALA A 282 33.97 1.89 8.72
N ARG A 283 33.04 1.05 9.20
CA ARG A 283 32.95 0.63 10.60
C ARG A 283 34.24 -0.06 11.06
N GLY A 284 34.74 -1.03 10.29
CA GLY A 284 36.00 -1.70 10.60
C GLY A 284 37.21 -0.76 10.62
N GLN A 285 37.25 0.25 9.73
CA GLN A 285 38.30 1.27 9.74
C GLN A 285 38.23 2.16 10.99
N LEU A 286 37.03 2.57 11.41
CA LEU A 286 36.82 3.36 12.62
C LEU A 286 37.20 2.59 13.89
N GLU A 287 36.89 1.30 13.98
CA GLU A 287 37.30 0.45 15.09
C GLU A 287 38.83 0.34 15.18
N GLY A 288 39.52 0.23 14.03
CA GLY A 288 40.97 0.27 13.96
C GLY A 288 41.56 1.61 14.41
N LEU A 289 40.99 2.73 13.94
CA LEU A 289 41.40 4.08 14.32
C LEU A 289 41.18 4.35 15.81
N GLU A 290 40.01 3.99 16.36
CA GLU A 290 39.71 4.08 17.78
C GLU A 290 40.70 3.26 18.62
N GLY A 291 41.02 2.05 18.17
CA GLY A 291 42.00 1.18 18.82
C GLY A 291 43.41 1.79 18.86
N MET A 292 43.86 2.38 17.76
CA MET A 292 45.17 3.07 17.68
C MET A 292 45.20 4.34 18.52
N ALA A 293 44.14 5.15 18.47
CA ALA A 293 44.03 6.38 19.22
C ALA A 293 44.01 6.12 20.74
N ASN A 294 43.29 5.09 21.18
CA ASN A 294 43.34 4.64 22.58
C ASN A 294 44.71 4.09 22.97
N ALA A 295 45.41 3.36 22.09
CA ALA A 295 46.77 2.89 22.38
C ALA A 295 47.76 4.06 22.52
N MET A 296 47.62 5.12 21.73
CA MET A 296 48.44 6.33 21.84
C MET A 296 48.14 7.11 23.13
N LEU A 297 46.86 7.22 23.51
CA LEU A 297 46.43 7.80 24.79
C LEU A 297 47.07 7.04 25.97
N ASP A 298 46.98 5.72 25.97
CA ASP A 298 47.55 4.86 27.00
C ASP A 298 49.08 4.99 27.07
N THR A 299 49.76 4.96 25.91
CA THR A 299 51.22 5.13 25.83
C THR A 299 51.66 6.49 26.35
N ALA A 300 50.94 7.56 26.02
CA ALA A 300 51.22 8.91 26.51
C ALA A 300 51.05 9.01 28.03
N ALA A 301 50.07 8.31 28.59
CA ALA A 301 49.84 8.27 30.04
C ALA A 301 50.96 7.55 30.80
N HIS A 302 51.58 6.53 30.20
CA HIS A 302 52.77 5.84 30.75
C HIS A 302 54.07 6.65 30.57
N GLY A 303 54.03 7.76 29.84
CA GLY A 303 55.17 8.63 29.64
C GLY A 303 55.63 9.34 30.92
N PRO A 304 56.87 9.85 30.96
CA PRO A 304 57.42 10.50 32.16
C PRO A 304 56.77 11.87 32.49
N GLY A 305 55.81 12.36 31.70
CA GLY A 305 55.12 13.65 31.88
C GLY A 305 53.84 13.53 32.70
N ARG A 306 53.50 14.57 33.48
CA ARG A 306 52.17 14.64 34.12
C ARG A 306 51.17 15.06 33.06
N THR A 307 50.14 14.24 32.85
CA THR A 307 49.01 14.53 31.96
C THR A 307 47.79 14.96 32.78
N ARG A 308 46.72 15.41 32.11
CA ARG A 308 45.41 15.65 32.74
C ARG A 308 44.87 14.39 33.44
N ASN A 309 45.25 13.21 32.94
CA ASN A 309 44.82 11.91 33.44
C ASN A 309 45.63 11.44 34.66
N SER A 310 46.82 12.00 34.91
CA SER A 310 47.69 11.56 36.02
C SER A 310 47.03 11.65 37.40
N ARG A 311 46.11 12.60 37.63
CA ARG A 311 45.35 12.66 38.89
C ARG A 311 44.43 11.45 39.03
N TYR A 312 43.70 11.10 37.99
CA TYR A 312 42.75 9.98 38.01
C TYR A 312 43.47 8.62 38.01
N ILE A 313 44.64 8.54 37.38
CA ILE A 313 45.52 7.36 37.48
C ILE A 313 45.96 7.15 38.93
N ALA A 314 46.46 8.19 39.60
CA ALA A 314 46.83 8.10 41.02
C ALA A 314 45.64 7.70 41.91
N LEU A 315 44.45 8.30 41.69
CA LEU A 315 43.23 7.92 42.41
C LEU A 315 42.83 6.45 42.14
N ALA A 316 43.07 5.95 40.93
CA ALA A 316 42.81 4.56 40.57
C ALA A 316 43.80 3.61 41.26
N GLU A 317 45.10 3.93 41.27
CA GLU A 317 46.14 3.15 41.95
C GLU A 317 45.88 3.10 43.46
N GLU A 318 45.63 4.26 44.09
CA GLU A 318 45.29 4.33 45.51
C GLU A 318 44.01 3.57 45.86
N GLY A 319 42.99 3.64 44.99
CA GLY A 319 41.76 2.90 45.16
C GLY A 319 41.95 1.38 45.03
N ALA A 320 42.78 0.95 44.07
CA ALA A 320 43.13 -0.45 43.89
C ALA A 320 43.90 -0.99 45.12
N ASP A 321 44.88 -0.24 45.62
CA ASP A 321 45.65 -0.58 46.81
C ASP A 321 44.76 -0.74 48.04
N GLU A 322 43.82 0.19 48.23
CA GLU A 322 42.87 0.11 49.34
C GLU A 322 41.92 -1.08 49.20
N VAL A 323 41.36 -1.31 48.01
CA VAL A 323 40.48 -2.46 47.79
C VAL A 323 41.24 -3.77 48.00
N MET A 324 42.48 -3.87 47.52
CA MET A 324 43.35 -5.01 47.80
C MET A 324 43.61 -5.17 49.31
N ALA A 325 43.83 -4.07 50.04
CA ALA A 325 44.00 -4.11 51.49
C ALA A 325 42.75 -4.59 52.22
N VAL A 326 41.55 -4.12 51.84
CA VAL A 326 40.28 -4.59 52.40
C VAL A 326 40.07 -6.08 52.15
N ILE A 327 40.34 -6.56 50.94
CA ILE A 327 40.23 -7.99 50.61
C ILE A 327 41.25 -8.82 51.41
N ARG A 328 42.52 -8.37 51.50
CA ARG A 328 43.56 -9.06 52.29
C ARG A 328 43.21 -9.11 53.77
N GLN A 329 42.68 -8.02 54.32
CA GLN A 329 42.21 -7.97 55.71
C GLN A 329 41.02 -8.90 55.93
N GLY A 330 40.05 -8.91 55.01
CA GLY A 330 38.92 -9.84 55.04
C GLY A 330 39.34 -11.31 55.04
N ILE A 331 40.42 -11.64 54.32
CA ILE A 331 41.02 -12.98 54.35
C ILE A 331 41.70 -13.24 55.71
N ALA A 332 42.47 -12.29 56.23
CA ALA A 332 43.15 -12.42 57.53
C ALA A 332 42.16 -12.59 58.69
N ASP A 333 41.01 -11.91 58.63
CA ASP A 333 39.95 -11.96 59.65
C ASP A 333 38.99 -13.14 59.46
N ASN A 334 39.25 -14.04 58.50
CA ASN A 334 38.40 -15.18 58.13
C ASN A 334 36.97 -14.79 57.68
N GLN A 335 36.78 -13.57 57.16
CA GLN A 335 35.52 -13.11 56.58
C GLN A 335 35.37 -13.51 55.10
N LEU A 336 36.48 -13.85 54.44
CA LEU A 336 36.53 -14.30 53.05
C LEU A 336 37.62 -15.37 52.90
N SER A 337 37.33 -16.53 52.31
CA SER A 337 38.39 -17.49 51.98
C SER A 337 39.02 -17.18 50.61
N ARG A 338 40.25 -17.64 50.39
CA ARG A 338 40.88 -17.60 49.06
C ARG A 338 40.03 -18.29 47.99
N GLY A 339 39.37 -19.39 48.35
CA GLY A 339 38.48 -20.11 47.45
C GLY A 339 37.24 -19.31 47.07
N ASP A 340 36.75 -18.43 47.96
CA ASP A 340 35.61 -17.56 47.70
C ASP A 340 36.02 -16.38 46.79
N LEU A 341 37.21 -15.81 47.00
CA LEU A 341 37.72 -14.71 46.18
C LEU A 341 37.87 -15.13 44.70
N PHE A 342 38.41 -16.32 44.44
CA PHE A 342 38.61 -16.85 43.08
C PHE A 342 37.47 -17.75 42.61
N ASP A 343 36.28 -17.60 43.19
CA ASP A 343 35.10 -18.37 42.82
C ASP A 343 34.52 -17.93 41.48
N THR A 344 34.60 -18.81 40.48
CA THR A 344 34.05 -18.57 39.14
C THR A 344 32.76 -19.36 38.87
N ASP A 345 32.14 -19.91 39.92
CA ASP A 345 30.80 -20.53 39.84
C ASP A 345 29.72 -19.43 39.83
N TYR A 346 29.58 -18.75 38.68
CA TYR A 346 28.63 -17.65 38.49
C TYR A 346 27.19 -18.16 38.45
N ARG A 347 26.51 -18.16 39.60
CA ARG A 347 25.13 -18.61 39.72
C ARG A 347 24.16 -17.51 39.31
N ARG A 348 23.48 -17.70 38.18
CA ARG A 348 22.49 -16.74 37.68
C ARG A 348 21.35 -16.54 38.70
N ILE A 349 20.99 -15.28 38.93
CA ILE A 349 19.82 -14.88 39.71
C ILE A 349 18.60 -14.92 38.78
N GLU A 350 17.63 -15.78 39.09
CA GLU A 350 16.41 -15.89 38.30
C GLU A 350 15.59 -14.59 38.31
N GLY A 351 14.89 -14.32 37.20
CA GLY A 351 14.05 -13.13 37.05
C GLY A 351 14.81 -11.81 36.81
N THR A 352 16.13 -11.86 36.58
CA THR A 352 16.95 -10.67 36.29
C THR A 352 17.18 -10.45 34.79
N GLU A 353 17.06 -9.19 34.36
CA GLU A 353 17.27 -8.72 32.98
C GLU A 353 17.83 -7.27 32.97
N PRO A 354 19.10 -7.03 32.60
CA PRO A 354 20.12 -8.02 32.22
C PRO A 354 20.42 -9.02 33.33
N ALA A 355 20.93 -10.20 32.95
CA ALA A 355 21.22 -11.28 33.89
C ALA A 355 22.25 -10.85 34.95
N GLN A 356 21.89 -11.05 36.23
CA GLN A 356 22.81 -10.91 37.35
C GLN A 356 23.24 -12.29 37.88
N TYR A 357 24.41 -12.37 38.49
CA TYR A 357 25.04 -13.59 38.97
C TYR A 357 25.56 -13.41 40.41
N GLN A 358 25.56 -14.50 41.17
CA GLN A 358 26.17 -14.56 42.50
C GLN A 358 27.37 -15.50 42.49
N THR A 359 28.36 -15.14 43.30
CA THR A 359 29.51 -15.96 43.67
C THR A 359 29.65 -15.92 45.18
N ARG A 360 30.52 -16.74 45.76
CA ARG A 360 30.83 -16.66 47.20
C ARG A 360 31.49 -15.34 47.59
N PHE A 361 32.08 -14.60 46.64
CA PHE A 361 32.65 -13.27 46.87
C PHE A 361 31.60 -12.15 46.98
N THR A 362 30.40 -12.33 46.41
CA THR A 362 29.43 -11.24 46.24
C THR A 362 29.00 -10.58 47.56
N ALA A 363 28.72 -11.36 48.59
CA ALA A 363 28.27 -10.83 49.88
C ALA A 363 29.35 -10.00 50.58
N PHE A 364 30.62 -10.44 50.49
CA PHE A 364 31.78 -9.70 50.98
C PHE A 364 31.93 -8.39 50.22
N ALA A 365 31.88 -8.44 48.90
CA ALA A 365 32.02 -7.26 48.04
C ALA A 365 30.95 -6.20 48.36
N ASP A 366 29.69 -6.61 48.49
CA ASP A 366 28.58 -5.71 48.83
C ASP A 366 28.73 -5.07 50.21
N ALA A 367 29.22 -5.81 51.21
CA ALA A 367 29.31 -5.33 52.59
C ALA A 367 30.56 -4.47 52.84
N LEU A 368 31.71 -4.86 52.29
CA LEU A 368 33.01 -4.31 52.67
C LEU A 368 33.69 -3.52 51.57
N LEU A 369 33.40 -3.79 50.29
CA LEU A 369 34.00 -3.03 49.18
C LEU A 369 33.13 -1.88 48.72
N ARG A 370 31.81 -2.05 48.68
CA ARG A 370 30.88 -0.99 48.26
C ARG A 370 31.07 0.34 48.99
N PRO A 371 31.25 0.39 50.33
CA PRO A 371 31.51 1.65 51.03
C PRO A 371 32.79 2.35 50.55
N THR A 372 33.84 1.59 50.25
CA THR A 372 35.09 2.11 49.66
C THR A 372 34.84 2.65 48.26
N LEU A 373 34.12 1.91 47.41
CA LEU A 373 33.78 2.36 46.05
C LEU A 373 32.96 3.66 46.06
N ASP A 374 31.97 3.76 46.95
CA ASP A 374 31.14 4.97 47.13
C ASP A 374 32.00 6.15 47.57
N ARG A 375 32.87 5.95 48.57
CA ARG A 375 33.76 7.00 49.07
C ARG A 375 34.73 7.47 47.99
N ARG A 376 35.39 6.54 47.29
CA ARG A 376 36.33 6.84 46.19
C ARG A 376 35.65 7.56 45.02
N THR A 377 34.42 7.16 44.69
CA THR A 377 33.61 7.86 43.67
C THR A 377 33.29 9.29 44.09
N GLY A 378 33.11 9.54 45.39
CA GLY A 378 32.84 10.88 45.94
C GLY A 378 34.06 11.81 46.05
N GLU A 379 35.27 11.35 45.74
CA GLU A 379 36.50 12.16 45.87
C GLU A 379 36.64 13.23 44.78
N ASP A 380 35.96 13.07 43.65
CA ASP A 380 35.88 14.05 42.57
C ASP A 380 34.52 13.97 41.87
N SER A 381 33.89 15.13 41.64
CA SER A 381 32.64 15.24 40.90
C SER A 381 32.71 14.69 39.46
N ALA A 382 33.90 14.59 38.87
CA ALA A 382 34.10 14.00 37.56
C ALA A 382 34.07 12.47 37.59
N ILE A 383 34.35 11.83 38.74
CA ILE A 383 34.32 10.37 38.85
C ILE A 383 32.87 9.93 38.88
N VAL A 384 32.52 9.05 37.94
CA VAL A 384 31.15 8.59 37.75
C VAL A 384 30.90 7.24 38.43
N GLY A 385 31.97 6.49 38.66
CA GLY A 385 31.92 5.28 39.44
C GLY A 385 33.26 4.59 39.52
N CYS A 386 33.48 3.96 40.66
CA CYS A 386 34.53 2.96 40.84
C CYS A 386 33.91 1.57 40.87
N CYS A 387 34.57 0.59 40.26
CA CYS A 387 34.11 -0.79 40.32
C CYS A 387 35.26 -1.80 40.23
N LEU A 388 34.91 -3.08 40.33
CA LEU A 388 35.82 -4.20 40.17
C LEU A 388 35.31 -5.10 39.06
N ILE A 389 36.22 -5.62 38.23
CA ILE A 389 35.88 -6.60 37.20
C ILE A 389 36.88 -7.75 37.30
N ASP A 390 36.41 -9.00 37.43
CA ASP A 390 37.30 -10.16 37.48
C ASP A 390 37.84 -10.57 36.09
N MET A 391 38.72 -11.58 36.04
CA MET A 391 39.30 -12.07 34.78
C MET A 391 38.29 -12.52 33.71
N ASN A 392 37.06 -12.85 34.10
CA ASN A 392 35.98 -13.30 33.23
C ASN A 392 34.96 -12.19 32.96
N GLY A 393 35.19 -10.96 33.43
CA GLY A 393 34.28 -9.84 33.21
C GLY A 393 33.21 -9.67 34.28
N TYR A 394 33.25 -10.44 35.36
CA TYR A 394 32.23 -10.36 36.39
C TYR A 394 32.46 -9.16 37.30
N LEU A 395 31.42 -8.33 37.46
CA LEU A 395 31.40 -7.17 38.34
C LEU A 395 30.62 -7.51 39.61
N PRO A 396 31.26 -7.92 40.73
CA PRO A 396 30.56 -8.49 41.89
C PRO A 396 29.70 -7.48 42.66
N THR A 397 30.19 -6.25 42.80
CA THR A 397 29.47 -5.10 43.39
C THR A 397 29.81 -3.84 42.60
N HIS A 398 28.95 -2.84 42.68
CA HIS A 398 29.21 -1.49 42.19
C HIS A 398 28.99 -0.48 43.34
N ILE A 399 29.23 0.80 43.09
CA ILE A 399 28.70 1.91 43.91
C ILE A 399 27.19 1.75 44.19
N SER A 400 26.73 2.29 45.32
CA SER A 400 25.35 2.17 45.80
C SER A 400 24.31 2.69 44.80
N THR A 401 24.59 3.79 44.09
CA THR A 401 23.67 4.36 43.09
C THR A 401 23.51 3.49 41.84
N ARG A 402 24.42 2.51 41.63
CA ARG A 402 24.41 1.55 40.52
C ARG A 402 24.20 0.10 41.01
N SER A 403 23.83 -0.08 42.28
CA SER A 403 23.54 -1.37 42.90
C SER A 403 22.09 -1.45 43.42
N GLN A 404 21.18 -0.76 42.73
CA GLN A 404 19.76 -0.74 43.08
C GLN A 404 19.07 -2.06 42.67
N PRO A 405 17.97 -2.47 43.31
CA PRO A 405 17.21 -3.65 42.91
C PRO A 405 16.64 -3.49 41.50
N GLN A 406 16.75 -4.53 40.66
CA GLN A 406 16.17 -4.50 39.31
C GLN A 406 14.64 -4.30 39.32
N ARG A 407 14.14 -3.59 38.32
CA ARG A 407 12.72 -3.42 38.00
C ARG A 407 12.30 -4.45 36.94
N PRO A 408 11.30 -5.31 37.22
CA PRO A 408 10.78 -6.24 36.24
C PRO A 408 10.25 -5.55 34.98
N GLY A 409 10.66 -6.01 33.80
CA GLY A 409 10.21 -5.46 32.52
C GLY A 409 10.80 -4.11 32.13
N ASP A 410 11.80 -3.60 32.87
CA ASP A 410 12.45 -2.31 32.58
C ASP A 410 13.98 -2.48 32.44
N PRO A 411 14.45 -3.11 31.34
CA PRO A 411 15.88 -3.38 31.12
C PRO A 411 16.72 -2.10 31.04
N ARG A 412 16.12 -0.97 30.64
CA ARG A 412 16.82 0.32 30.54
C ARG A 412 17.15 0.87 31.92
N TRP A 413 16.17 0.92 32.81
CA TRP A 413 16.43 1.32 34.19
C TRP A 413 17.44 0.36 34.84
N ASN A 414 17.34 -0.95 34.57
CA ASN A 414 18.27 -1.95 35.12
C ASN A 414 19.70 -1.76 34.63
N MET A 415 19.92 -1.50 33.34
CA MET A 415 21.24 -1.19 32.77
C MET A 415 21.84 0.08 33.36
N GLU A 416 21.02 1.05 33.77
CA GLU A 416 21.51 2.28 34.37
C GLU A 416 21.75 2.15 35.89
N HIS A 417 20.87 1.50 36.64
CA HIS A 417 20.84 1.58 38.11
C HIS A 417 21.19 0.28 38.84
N ALA A 418 21.22 -0.87 38.16
CA ALA A 418 21.43 -2.19 38.73
C ALA A 418 22.59 -2.94 38.05
N ARG A 419 23.72 -2.25 37.87
CA ARG A 419 24.91 -2.73 37.13
C ARG A 419 25.75 -3.72 37.92
N ASN A 420 25.57 -3.82 39.23
CA ASN A 420 26.21 -4.83 40.05
C ASN A 420 25.84 -6.25 39.60
N ARG A 421 26.72 -7.21 39.88
CA ARG A 421 26.53 -8.64 39.64
C ARG A 421 26.36 -9.02 38.17
N GLN A 422 26.69 -8.15 37.23
CA GLN A 422 26.59 -8.43 35.80
C GLN A 422 27.94 -8.83 35.20
N MET A 423 27.91 -9.34 33.98
CA MET A 423 29.10 -9.63 33.17
C MET A 423 29.33 -8.49 32.17
N PHE A 424 30.51 -7.88 32.20
CA PHE A 424 30.97 -6.88 31.24
C PHE A 424 32.28 -7.36 30.61
N MET A 425 32.24 -7.69 29.32
CA MET A 425 33.41 -8.15 28.56
C MET A 425 33.35 -7.61 27.14
N ASP A 426 33.74 -6.35 26.99
CA ASP A 426 34.00 -5.76 25.68
C ASP A 426 35.48 -5.92 25.28
N SER A 427 35.83 -5.50 24.06
CA SER A 427 37.20 -5.62 23.54
C SER A 427 38.21 -4.81 24.35
N GLN A 428 37.81 -3.68 24.96
CA GLN A 428 38.72 -2.83 25.72
C GLN A 428 38.96 -3.39 27.12
N THR A 429 37.92 -3.90 27.78
CA THR A 429 38.00 -4.62 29.05
C THR A 429 38.89 -5.85 28.90
N ARG A 430 38.73 -6.61 27.81
CA ARG A 430 39.61 -7.73 27.50
C ARG A 430 41.07 -7.30 27.36
N ARG A 431 41.35 -6.23 26.59
CA ARG A 431 42.69 -5.66 26.44
C ARG A 431 43.29 -5.21 27.77
N ALA A 432 42.51 -4.54 28.61
CA ALA A 432 42.94 -4.11 29.93
C ALA A 432 43.30 -5.31 30.84
N LEU A 433 42.49 -6.37 30.80
CA LEU A 433 42.72 -7.59 31.59
C LEU A 433 43.93 -8.40 31.09
N ASP A 434 44.26 -8.32 29.81
CA ASP A 434 45.40 -9.03 29.21
C ASP A 434 46.70 -8.23 29.26
N GLY A 435 46.64 -6.90 29.46
CA GLY A 435 47.82 -6.04 29.54
C GLY A 435 48.67 -6.28 30.77
N GLU A 436 50.00 -6.16 30.64
CA GLU A 436 50.98 -6.38 31.73
C GLU A 436 51.41 -5.10 32.45
N GLY A 437 50.87 -3.94 32.08
CA GLY A 437 51.21 -2.63 32.66
C GLY A 437 50.60 -2.39 34.05
N ASP A 438 51.11 -1.35 34.73
CA ASP A 438 50.64 -0.93 36.06
C ASP A 438 49.21 -0.38 36.03
N PHE A 439 48.81 0.20 34.90
CA PHE A 439 47.45 0.60 34.61
C PHE A 439 47.15 0.49 33.11
N PHE A 440 45.88 0.65 32.75
CA PHE A 440 45.43 0.81 31.36
C PHE A 440 44.43 1.97 31.30
N LEU A 441 44.70 2.96 30.45
CA LEU A 441 43.85 4.12 30.23
C LEU A 441 43.19 4.03 28.85
N PHE A 442 41.87 4.19 28.80
CA PHE A 442 41.16 4.31 27.53
C PHE A 442 40.01 5.30 27.62
N THR A 443 39.67 5.87 26.46
CA THR A 443 38.49 6.70 26.23
C THR A 443 37.44 5.89 25.49
N TYR A 444 36.18 6.06 25.89
CA TYR A 444 35.04 5.51 25.17
C TYR A 444 33.81 6.38 25.33
N ARG A 445 32.82 6.11 24.47
CA ARG A 445 31.50 6.70 24.55
C ARG A 445 30.55 5.71 25.22
N GLN A 446 29.95 6.13 26.33
CA GLN A 446 28.90 5.33 26.97
C GLN A 446 27.53 5.72 26.44
N ASP A 447 26.80 4.74 25.92
CA ASP A 447 25.39 4.87 25.53
C ASP A 447 24.49 4.92 26.78
N LEU A 448 23.66 5.96 26.86
CA LEU A 448 22.66 6.18 27.93
C LEU A 448 21.22 6.01 27.42
N GLY A 449 21.05 5.53 26.17
CA GLY A 449 19.79 5.39 25.48
C GLY A 449 19.27 6.71 24.87
N GLU A 450 18.34 6.57 23.90
CA GLU A 450 17.65 7.69 23.23
C GLU A 450 18.59 8.68 22.54
N GLY A 451 19.72 8.19 22.01
CA GLY A 451 20.73 9.03 21.36
C GLY A 451 21.52 9.92 22.32
N ARG A 452 21.38 9.71 23.63
CA ARG A 452 22.19 10.39 24.64
C ARG A 452 23.46 9.59 24.90
N TYR A 453 24.57 10.30 24.90
CA TYR A 453 25.88 9.72 25.16
C TYR A 453 26.66 10.59 26.13
N ARG A 454 27.59 9.96 26.84
CA ARG A 454 28.62 10.69 27.58
C ARG A 454 29.99 10.14 27.26
N ALA A 455 30.95 11.06 27.15
CA ALA A 455 32.35 10.72 26.99
C ALA A 455 32.93 10.35 28.36
N LEU A 456 33.56 9.18 28.42
CA LEU A 456 34.25 8.72 29.62
C LEU A 456 35.69 8.36 29.29
N ARG A 457 36.53 8.55 30.29
CA ARG A 457 37.79 7.81 30.40
C ARG A 457 37.66 6.81 31.52
N SER A 458 38.39 5.72 31.41
CA SER A 458 38.51 4.76 32.49
C SER A 458 39.95 4.34 32.64
N VAL A 459 40.40 4.35 33.90
CA VAL A 459 41.68 3.80 34.32
C VAL A 459 41.39 2.46 34.94
N PHE A 460 42.02 1.42 34.42
CA PHE A 460 42.03 0.09 35.02
C PHE A 460 43.36 -0.19 35.68
N VAL A 461 43.33 -0.68 36.92
CA VAL A 461 44.52 -1.08 37.68
C VAL A 461 44.43 -2.56 38.03
N PRO A 462 45.44 -3.39 37.73
CA PRO A 462 45.42 -4.82 38.03
C PRO A 462 45.28 -5.11 39.53
N LEU A 463 44.36 -6.00 39.87
CA LEU A 463 44.21 -6.54 41.22
C LEU A 463 44.90 -7.90 41.32
N VAL A 464 45.98 -7.96 42.10
CA VAL A 464 46.81 -9.17 42.25
C VAL A 464 46.85 -9.61 43.72
N PHE A 465 46.49 -10.88 43.93
CA PHE A 465 46.51 -11.52 45.23
C PHE A 465 47.42 -12.75 45.18
N GLU A 466 48.46 -12.77 46.02
CA GLU A 466 49.41 -13.89 46.14
C GLU A 466 50.04 -14.29 44.79
N GLY A 467 50.39 -13.30 43.96
CA GLY A 467 50.97 -13.52 42.63
C GLY A 467 49.99 -13.98 41.56
N ARG A 468 48.69 -14.11 41.87
CA ARG A 468 47.63 -14.40 40.89
C ARG A 468 46.78 -13.17 40.64
N ARG A 469 46.63 -12.80 39.36
CA ARG A 469 45.71 -11.74 38.95
C ARG A 469 44.27 -12.22 39.15
N TRP A 470 43.50 -11.40 39.86
CA TRP A 470 42.06 -11.61 40.07
C TRP A 470 41.23 -10.85 39.05
N GLY A 471 41.67 -9.65 38.68
CA GLY A 471 40.91 -8.76 37.79
C GLY A 471 41.49 -7.36 37.74
N LEU A 472 40.59 -6.38 37.65
CA LEU A 472 40.87 -4.95 37.56
C LEU A 472 40.03 -4.19 38.59
N TYR A 473 40.61 -3.11 39.10
CA TYR A 473 39.89 -1.99 39.69
C TYR A 473 39.74 -0.91 38.64
N GLU A 474 38.52 -0.39 38.46
CA GLU A 474 38.21 0.64 37.47
C GLU A 474 37.83 1.95 38.16
N VAL A 475 38.36 3.07 37.64
CA VAL A 475 37.84 4.41 37.90
C VAL A 475 37.38 5.02 36.58
N GLY A 476 36.06 5.16 36.42
CA GLY A 476 35.45 5.83 35.28
C GLY A 476 35.14 7.30 35.58
N TYR A 477 35.57 8.22 34.73
CA TYR A 477 35.41 9.66 34.93
C TYR A 477 35.05 10.42 33.64
N LEU A 478 34.38 11.57 33.81
CA LEU A 478 33.99 12.48 32.73
C LEU A 478 35.20 13.25 32.19
N ILE A 479 35.23 13.45 30.87
CA ILE A 479 36.28 14.20 30.14
C ILE A 479 35.89 15.67 30.01
#